data_AF-A0A971XP99-F1
#
_entry.id   AF-A0A971XP99-F1
#
_cell.length_a   1.000
_cell.length_b   1.000
_cell.length_c   1.000
_cell.angle_alpha   90.00
_cell.angle_beta   90.00
_cell.angle_gamma   90.00
#
_symmetry.space_group_name_H-M   'P 1'
#
loop_
_entity.id
_entity.type
_entity.pdbx_description
1 polymer ?
#
loop_
_entity_poly.entity_id
_entity_poly.type
_entity_poly.pdbx_seq_one_letter_code
_entity_poly.pdbx_strand_id
1 'polypeptide(L)'
;MTTPTGSVFRVPAQTLFVLGGLVLLGAVVLASSGGAFSIAWFELPSLVSGDANPLTALQARILFEVRLPRVVFSAVVGGALALAGVVMQALFRNPLAEPGLVGISSGAALGAVIAIVLTSGSFL
;
A
#
# COMPACT_ATOMS: atom_id res chain seq x y z
N MET A 1 29.08 41.18 -0.44
CA MET A 1 27.64 41.11 -0.76
C MET A 1 27.45 40.02 -1.82
N THR A 2 27.40 38.76 -1.40
CA THR A 2 27.17 37.59 -2.26
C THR A 2 26.45 36.54 -1.42
N THR A 3 25.13 36.46 -1.53
CA THR A 3 24.38 35.32 -1.00
C THR A 3 24.61 34.13 -1.92
N PRO A 4 25.10 32.99 -1.44
CA PRO A 4 25.18 31.77 -2.25
C PRO A 4 23.75 31.27 -2.50
N THR A 5 23.27 31.43 -3.73
CA THR A 5 22.13 30.71 -4.27
C THR A 5 22.43 29.22 -4.19
N GLY A 6 21.91 28.55 -3.15
CA GLY A 6 21.90 27.09 -3.07
C GLY A 6 21.21 26.53 -4.31
N SER A 7 21.94 25.79 -5.12
CA SER A 7 21.40 25.09 -6.28
C SER A 7 20.40 24.05 -5.80
N VAL A 8 19.11 24.40 -5.83
CA VAL A 8 18.04 23.44 -5.57
C VAL A 8 18.17 22.38 -6.67
N PHE A 9 18.60 21.17 -6.30
CA PHE A 9 18.81 20.06 -7.22
C PHE A 9 17.46 19.70 -7.84
N ARG A 10 17.19 20.24 -9.04
CA ARG A 10 15.94 20.02 -9.77
C ARG A 10 16.00 18.63 -10.40
N VAL A 11 15.60 17.62 -9.63
CA VAL A 11 15.36 16.29 -10.19
C VAL A 11 14.21 16.39 -11.19
N PRO A 12 14.38 15.91 -12.42
CA PRO A 12 13.29 15.94 -13.40
C PRO A 12 12.18 15.00 -12.92
N ALA A 13 10.92 15.43 -13.10
CA ALA A 13 9.75 14.69 -12.63
C ALA A 13 9.72 13.25 -13.16
N GLN A 14 10.23 13.03 -14.38
CA GLN A 14 10.35 11.71 -15.00
C GLN A 14 11.18 10.74 -14.15
N THR A 15 12.31 11.19 -13.57
CA THR A 15 13.14 10.35 -12.71
C THR A 15 12.39 9.94 -11.46
N LEU A 16 11.61 10.84 -10.86
CA LEU A 16 10.80 10.52 -9.68
C LEU A 16 9.71 9.49 -9.98
N PHE A 17 9.03 9.61 -11.13
CA PHE A 17 8.03 8.62 -11.55
C PHE A 17 8.65 7.25 -11.85
N VAL A 18 9.78 7.21 -12.55
CA VAL A 18 10.48 5.94 -12.87
C VAL A 18 10.96 5.27 -11.59
N LEU A 19 11.59 6.02 -10.70
CA LEU A 19 12.15 5.49 -9.46
C LEU A 19 11.05 5.05 -8.49
N GLY A 20 9.97 5.84 -8.37
CA GLY A 20 8.77 5.46 -7.61
C GLY A 20 8.09 4.21 -8.17
N GLY A 21 7.96 4.10 -9.49
CA GLY A 21 7.42 2.91 -10.15
C GLY A 21 8.28 1.65 -9.93
N LEU A 22 9.61 1.78 -10.01
CA LEU A 22 10.54 0.69 -9.72
C LEU A 22 10.46 0.24 -8.26
N VAL A 23 10.37 1.19 -7.32
CA VAL A 23 10.21 0.89 -5.89
C VAL A 23 8.87 0.19 -5.64
N LEU A 24 7.78 0.67 -6.25
CA LEU A 24 6.47 0.04 -6.14
C LEU A 24 6.48 -1.40 -6.69
N LEU A 25 7.06 -1.61 -7.87
CA LEU A 25 7.21 -2.94 -8.46
C LEU A 25 8.05 -3.86 -7.55
N GLY A 26 9.18 -3.38 -7.05
CA GLY A 26 10.01 -4.12 -6.11
C GLY A 26 9.26 -4.49 -4.83
N ALA A 27 8.48 -3.56 -4.28
CA ALA A 27 7.65 -3.81 -3.09
C ALA A 27 6.54 -4.84 -3.35
N VAL A 28 5.87 -4.79 -4.51
CA VAL A 28 4.84 -5.76 -4.90
C VAL A 28 5.43 -7.16 -5.04
N VAL A 29 6.61 -7.28 -5.67
CA VAL A 29 7.35 -8.54 -5.77
C VAL A 29 7.71 -9.01 -4.36
N LEU A 30 8.41 -8.22 -3.56
CA LEU A 30 8.81 -8.64 -2.22
C LEU A 30 7.62 -9.06 -1.34
N ALA A 31 6.52 -8.29 -1.36
CA ALA A 31 5.31 -8.57 -0.58
C ALA A 31 4.58 -9.84 -1.03
N SER A 32 4.67 -10.21 -2.31
CA SER A 32 4.08 -11.44 -2.83
C SER A 32 4.91 -12.68 -2.46
N SER A 33 6.24 -12.54 -2.41
CA SER A 33 7.16 -13.62 -2.00
C SER A 33 7.27 -13.83 -0.50
N GLY A 34 7.07 -12.80 0.32
CA GLY A 34 7.17 -12.88 1.78
C GLY A 34 5.98 -13.60 2.42
N GLY A 35 6.23 -14.61 3.25
CA GLY A 35 5.19 -15.28 4.03
C GLY A 35 5.64 -16.62 4.65
N ALA A 36 4.74 -17.27 5.39
CA ALA A 36 5.01 -18.55 6.06
C ALA A 36 5.41 -19.69 5.11
N PHE A 37 5.02 -19.58 3.83
CA PHE A 37 5.50 -20.41 2.74
C PHE A 37 6.29 -19.52 1.78
N SER A 38 7.60 -19.76 1.68
CA SER A 38 8.45 -19.13 0.66
C SER A 38 8.09 -19.73 -0.68
N ILE A 39 7.37 -18.96 -1.51
CA ILE A 39 7.05 -19.37 -2.88
C ILE A 39 8.14 -18.74 -3.74
N ALA A 40 8.99 -19.58 -4.33
CA ALA A 40 9.96 -19.10 -5.30
C ALA A 40 9.20 -18.62 -6.55
N TRP A 41 9.59 -17.47 -7.11
CA TRP A 41 8.98 -16.90 -8.33
C TRP A 41 8.99 -17.88 -9.51
N PHE A 42 9.94 -18.83 -9.49
CA PHE A 42 10.10 -19.89 -10.48
C PHE A 42 9.04 -21.00 -10.39
N GLU A 43 8.31 -21.11 -9.27
CA GLU A 43 7.22 -22.07 -9.06
C GLU A 43 5.84 -21.48 -9.37
N LEU A 44 5.75 -20.18 -9.71
CA LEU A 44 4.50 -19.56 -10.12
C LEU A 44 3.84 -20.24 -11.33
N PRO A 45 4.58 -20.69 -12.37
CA PRO A 45 3.98 -21.41 -13.49
C PRO A 45 3.31 -22.72 -13.07
N SER A 46 3.89 -23.48 -12.13
CA SER A 46 3.32 -24.74 -11.64
C SER A 46 2.11 -24.52 -10.72
N LEU A 47 2.07 -23.38 -10.01
CA LEU A 47 0.91 -22.94 -9.23
C LEU A 47 -0.28 -22.51 -10.10
N VAL A 48 -0.02 -21.96 -11.30
CA VAL A 48 -1.04 -21.55 -12.27
C VAL A 48 -1.47 -22.70 -13.18
N SER A 49 -0.56 -23.62 -13.53
CA SER A 49 -0.86 -24.76 -14.39
C SER A 49 -1.66 -25.88 -13.69
N GLY A 50 -1.87 -25.77 -12.38
CA GLY A 50 -2.74 -26.67 -11.63
C GLY A 50 -2.14 -28.07 -11.45
N ASP A 51 -0.88 -28.14 -11.01
CA ASP A 51 -0.25 -29.42 -10.69
C ASP A 51 -1.03 -30.18 -9.60
N ALA A 52 -1.15 -31.50 -9.74
CA ALA A 52 -2.03 -32.34 -8.91
C ALA A 52 -1.53 -32.55 -7.46
N ASN A 53 -0.50 -31.84 -7.03
CA ASN A 53 0.07 -31.99 -5.69
C ASN A 53 -0.74 -31.15 -4.67
N PRO A 54 -1.33 -31.76 -3.63
CA PRO A 54 -2.21 -31.05 -2.69
C PRO A 54 -1.52 -29.89 -1.95
N LEU A 55 -0.20 -29.97 -1.76
CA LEU A 55 0.58 -28.88 -1.15
C LEU A 55 0.68 -27.65 -2.06
N THR A 56 0.85 -27.86 -3.37
CA THR A 56 0.91 -26.82 -4.39
C THR A 56 -0.45 -26.11 -4.55
N ALA A 57 -1.54 -26.88 -4.50
CA ALA A 57 -2.90 -26.33 -4.56
C ALA A 57 -3.23 -25.42 -3.36
N LEU A 58 -2.78 -25.79 -2.15
CA LEU A 58 -2.94 -24.95 -0.95
C LEU A 58 -2.12 -23.65 -1.05
N GLN A 59 -0.87 -23.73 -1.52
CA GLN A 59 -0.01 -22.55 -1.73
C GLN A 59 -0.62 -21.60 -2.76
N ALA A 60 -1.17 -22.11 -3.85
CA ALA A 60 -1.86 -21.32 -4.87
C ALA A 60 -3.07 -20.57 -4.29
N ARG A 61 -3.93 -21.25 -3.51
CA ARG A 61 -5.06 -20.60 -2.84
C ARG A 61 -4.62 -19.49 -1.89
N ILE A 62 -3.62 -19.72 -1.05
CA ILE A 62 -3.11 -18.69 -0.13
C ILE A 62 -2.60 -17.47 -0.92
N LEU A 63 -1.91 -17.70 -2.04
CA LEU A 63 -1.39 -16.62 -2.86
C LEU A 63 -2.52 -15.80 -3.52
N PHE A 64 -3.49 -16.45 -4.15
CA PHE A 64 -4.57 -15.79 -4.88
C PHE A 64 -5.69 -15.24 -4.00
N GLU A 65 -6.08 -15.95 -2.94
CA GLU A 65 -7.23 -15.57 -2.09
C GLU A 65 -6.83 -14.67 -0.91
N VAL A 66 -5.55 -14.69 -0.48
CA VAL A 66 -5.10 -13.94 0.71
C VAL A 66 -4.02 -12.92 0.38
N ARG A 67 -2.93 -13.34 -0.29
CA ARG A 67 -1.75 -12.46 -0.47
C ARG A 67 -1.97 -11.39 -1.53
N LEU A 68 -2.32 -11.78 -2.75
CA LEU A 68 -2.57 -10.83 -3.84
C LEU A 68 -3.62 -9.77 -3.50
N PRO A 69 -4.81 -10.11 -2.95
CA PRO A 69 -5.77 -9.07 -2.58
C PRO A 69 -5.19 -8.12 -1.53
N ARG A 70 -4.45 -8.62 -0.53
CA ARG A 70 -3.80 -7.77 0.48
C ARG A 70 -2.74 -6.83 -0.12
N VAL A 71 -1.92 -7.31 -1.05
CA VAL A 71 -0.91 -6.48 -1.74
C VAL A 71 -1.59 -5.37 -2.53
N VAL A 72 -2.62 -5.70 -3.30
CA VAL A 72 -3.41 -4.71 -4.05
C VAL A 72 -4.04 -3.68 -3.12
N PHE A 73 -4.71 -4.11 -2.05
CA PHE A 73 -5.28 -3.20 -1.06
C PHE A 73 -4.23 -2.28 -0.45
N SER A 74 -3.04 -2.80 -0.10
CA SER A 74 -1.97 -1.99 0.48
C SER A 74 -1.45 -0.91 -0.49
N ALA A 75 -1.33 -1.23 -1.78
CA ALA A 75 -0.93 -0.28 -2.81
C ALA A 75 -1.98 0.83 -3.00
N VAL A 76 -3.26 0.44 -3.04
CA VAL A 76 -4.39 1.38 -3.17
C VAL A 76 -4.48 2.30 -1.96
N VAL A 77 -4.43 1.75 -0.75
CA VAL A 77 -4.49 2.53 0.49
C VAL A 77 -3.28 3.47 0.62
N GLY A 78 -2.07 3.00 0.30
CA GLY A 78 -0.87 3.84 0.29
C GLY A 78 -0.99 5.00 -0.72
N GLY A 79 -1.51 4.73 -1.92
CA GLY A 79 -1.78 5.77 -2.92
C GLY A 79 -2.83 6.79 -2.47
N ALA A 80 -3.92 6.33 -1.86
CA ALA A 80 -4.95 7.20 -1.30
C ALA A 80 -4.41 8.11 -0.18
N LEU A 81 -3.56 7.57 0.70
CA LEU A 81 -2.90 8.35 1.76
C LEU A 81 -1.92 9.38 1.19
N ALA A 82 -1.13 9.02 0.17
CA ALA A 82 -0.23 9.95 -0.50
C ALA A 82 -1.00 11.11 -1.16
N LEU A 83 -2.11 10.80 -1.85
CA LEU A 83 -2.98 11.82 -2.47
C LEU A 83 -3.62 12.72 -1.40
N ALA A 84 -4.15 12.15 -0.32
CA ALA A 84 -4.70 12.94 0.79
C ALA A 84 -3.64 13.88 1.38
N GLY A 85 -2.40 13.41 1.56
CA GLY A 85 -1.28 14.23 2.00
C GLY A 85 -1.00 15.42 1.08
N VAL A 86 -0.88 15.17 -0.23
CA VAL A 86 -0.62 16.22 -1.23
C VAL A 86 -1.77 17.24 -1.29
N VAL A 87 -3.02 16.78 -1.22
CA VAL A 87 -4.19 17.67 -1.22
C VAL A 87 -4.20 18.56 0.03
N MET A 88 -3.90 18.00 1.21
CA MET A 88 -3.83 18.79 2.45
C MET A 88 -2.69 19.82 2.40
N GLN A 89 -1.51 19.40 1.95
CA GLN A 89 -0.36 20.30 1.77
C GLN A 89 -0.68 21.44 0.79
N ALA A 90 -1.39 21.14 -0.31
CA ALA A 90 -1.81 22.14 -1.29
C ALA A 90 -2.89 23.10 -0.75
N LEU A 91 -3.87 22.58 0.00
CA LEU A 91 -4.97 23.36 0.57
C LEU A 91 -4.46 24.37 1.61
N PHE A 92 -3.62 23.93 2.54
CA PHE A 92 -3.03 24.79 3.57
C PHE A 92 -1.82 25.59 3.07
N ARG A 93 -1.34 25.30 1.85
CA ARG A 93 -0.08 25.84 1.29
C ARG A 93 1.07 25.71 2.29
N ASN A 94 1.03 24.63 3.08
CA ASN A 94 1.98 24.34 4.14
C ASN A 94 2.55 22.94 3.90
N PRO A 95 3.82 22.81 3.50
CA PRO A 95 4.43 21.51 3.23
C PRO A 95 4.55 20.61 4.49
N LEU A 96 4.30 21.15 5.68
CA LEU A 96 4.29 20.42 6.95
C LEU A 96 2.89 19.93 7.36
N ALA A 97 1.83 20.26 6.60
CA ALA A 97 0.49 19.80 6.90
C ALA A 97 0.35 18.29 6.61
N GLU A 98 -0.16 17.55 7.58
CA GLU A 98 -0.36 16.09 7.51
C GLU A 98 -1.84 15.77 7.80
N PRO A 99 -2.51 14.94 6.98
CA PRO A 99 -3.94 14.66 7.10
C PRO A 99 -4.37 14.10 8.47
N GLY A 100 -3.49 13.41 9.20
CA GLY A 100 -3.76 12.91 10.55
C GLY A 100 -4.10 14.00 11.57
N LEU A 101 -3.60 15.23 11.38
CA LEU A 101 -3.78 16.34 12.33
C LEU A 101 -5.17 16.98 12.29
N VAL A 102 -5.98 16.70 11.26
CA VAL A 102 -7.30 17.33 11.05
C VAL A 102 -8.46 16.47 11.60
N GLY A 103 -8.14 15.38 12.31
CA GLY A 103 -9.15 14.55 12.99
C GLY A 103 -9.86 13.54 12.08
N ILE A 104 -9.38 13.34 10.84
CA ILE A 104 -9.93 12.34 9.91
C ILE A 104 -9.72 10.92 10.46
N SER A 105 -8.54 10.65 11.05
CA SER A 105 -8.22 9.34 11.64
C SER A 105 -9.06 9.03 12.87
N SER A 106 -9.25 10.00 13.77
CA SER A 106 -10.10 9.84 14.95
C SER A 106 -11.58 9.69 14.59
N GLY A 107 -12.08 10.42 13.57
CA GLY A 107 -13.43 10.25 13.04
C GLY A 107 -13.66 8.86 12.42
N ALA A 108 -12.70 8.36 11.64
CA ALA A 108 -12.76 7.01 11.08
C ALA A 108 -12.75 5.92 12.18
N ALA A 109 -11.91 6.08 13.21
CA ALA A 109 -11.85 5.18 14.35
C ALA A 109 -13.18 5.16 15.13
N LEU A 110 -13.77 6.34 15.41
CA LEU A 110 -15.09 6.45 16.05
C LEU A 110 -16.17 5.74 15.23
N GLY A 111 -16.22 5.99 13.91
CA GLY A 111 -17.17 5.34 13.01
C GLY A 111 -17.03 3.82 12.99
N ALA A 112 -15.79 3.31 12.96
CA ALA A 112 -15.51 1.88 13.05
C ALA A 112 -16.01 1.28 14.38
N VAL A 113 -15.75 1.95 15.52
CA VAL A 113 -16.24 1.51 16.83
C VAL A 113 -17.77 1.51 16.89
N ILE A 114 -18.43 2.56 16.40
CA ILE A 114 -19.89 2.64 16.33
C ILE A 114 -20.46 1.48 15.50
N ALA A 115 -19.91 1.25 14.30
CA ALA A 115 -20.34 0.17 13.43
C ALA A 115 -20.16 -1.20 14.09
N ILE A 116 -19.02 -1.43 14.75
CA ILE A 116 -18.75 -2.66 15.50
C ILE A 116 -19.78 -2.81 16.62
N VAL A 117 -19.97 -1.83 17.49
CA VAL A 117 -20.85 -1.95 18.66
C VAL A 117 -22.31 -2.16 18.24
N LEU A 118 -22.82 -1.35 17.29
CA LEU A 118 -24.22 -1.43 16.85
C LEU A 118 -24.51 -2.72 16.08
N THR A 119 -23.57 -3.18 15.23
CA THR A 119 -23.73 -4.43 14.48
C THR A 119 -23.52 -5.64 15.36
N SER A 120 -22.54 -5.63 16.27
CA SER A 120 -22.30 -6.74 17.20
C SER A 120 -23.50 -6.96 18.12
N GLY A 121 -24.16 -5.88 18.54
CA GLY A 121 -25.39 -5.95 19.34
C GLY A 121 -26.60 -6.53 18.60
N SER A 122 -26.60 -6.54 17.26
CA SER A 122 -27.68 -7.15 16.46
C SER A 122 -27.49 -8.65 16.20
N PHE A 123 -26.34 -9.22 16.57
CA PHE A 123 -26.02 -10.64 16.41
C PHE A 123 -26.16 -11.47 17.70
N LEU A 124 -26.54 -10.83 18.82
CA LEU A 124 -26.95 -11.47 20.08
C LEU A 124 -28.47 -11.39 20.23
#